data_AF-A0A8S3Z726-F1
#
_entry.id   AF-A0A8S3Z726-F1
#
_cell.length_a   1.000
_cell.length_b   1.000
_cell.length_c   1.000
_cell.angle_alpha   90.00
_cell.angle_beta   90.00
_cell.angle_gamma   90.00
#
_symmetry.space_group_name_H-M   'P 1'
#
loop_
_entity.id
_entity.type
_entity.pdbx_description
1 polymer ?
#
loop_
_entity_poly.entity_id
_entity_poly.type
_entity_poly.pdbx_seq_one_letter_code
_entity_poly.pdbx_strand_id
1 'polypeptide(L)'
;PEVLTVLKELVITPEELCGRMFDDCGTPYNPLNDWNVTFPATPQPPPVQPTPPKQGSPTLRVLHLTDLHFDRDYKPGSNAKCGEPLCCREGLGALADPADGAWTFGDYRNCDTPLWTLENMLATIAQNHTFDYIIWTGDVPAHNVWNQSRQDQIDTINHAVSLILKYFPGKPVYPSLGNHESSPVNSFPPPYITGEHSISWLYDALAESWVHWLPQDAVESIKRGAYYTVTPYPGFRIISLNMNYCNNQNWWMLLNTTDPTGQLQWLITTLQNSENIGEKVHILGHIPPGQNDCLKAWSWNYYKIVNRYQNTIAGQFFGHTHKDEFEVFYDIETLQTPVGVAYIGPSVTPFSHYNMGFRFYTVDGVYNKSSYQVLDHETHYMNLTKAHIEGNITWEFEYSAKAAFNLPSLYPRDWDNLINIMKKNDTVFQQFYRFYTKSADLNPCTGDCRTSLLCEIHTGRSHDPSLCTDLFKTEEDFQKMISRKTRSC
;
A
#
# COMPACT_ATOMS: atom_id res chain seq x y z
N PRO A 1 -1.46 13.21 23.72
CA PRO A 1 -2.80 13.12 24.36
C PRO A 1 -3.52 11.82 24.04
N GLU A 2 -3.64 11.46 22.76
CA GLU A 2 -4.35 10.26 22.28
C GLU A 2 -3.81 8.95 22.85
N VAL A 3 -2.49 8.74 22.81
CA VAL A 3 -1.85 7.56 23.41
C VAL A 3 -2.16 7.44 24.91
N LEU A 4 -2.17 8.56 25.65
CA LEU A 4 -2.54 8.53 27.07
C LEU A 4 -4.01 8.14 27.26
N THR A 5 -4.91 8.59 26.39
CA THR A 5 -6.32 8.19 26.38
C THR A 5 -6.44 6.68 26.17
N VAL A 6 -5.72 6.12 25.19
CA VAL A 6 -5.70 4.67 24.94
C VAL A 6 -5.17 3.89 26.13
N LEU A 7 -4.01 4.29 26.69
CA LEU A 7 -3.41 3.60 27.84
C LEU A 7 -4.28 3.65 29.10
N LYS A 8 -5.08 4.71 29.27
CA LYS A 8 -6.01 4.81 30.39
C LYS A 8 -7.07 3.69 30.36
N GLU A 9 -7.57 3.36 29.18
CA GLU A 9 -8.57 2.29 29.03
C GLU A 9 -7.96 0.89 29.15
N LEU A 10 -6.69 0.71 28.76
CA LEU A 10 -6.06 -0.62 28.69
C LEU A 10 -5.38 -1.08 29.97
N VAL A 11 -4.91 -0.14 30.80
CA VAL A 11 -4.03 -0.48 31.91
C VAL A 11 -4.66 -0.18 33.25
N ILE A 12 -5.44 0.90 33.36
CA ILE A 12 -5.80 1.46 34.66
C ILE A 12 -7.31 1.41 34.97
N THR A 13 -8.11 0.73 34.15
CA THR A 13 -9.49 0.45 34.54
C THR A 13 -9.51 -0.56 35.70
N PRO A 14 -10.52 -0.53 36.59
CA PRO A 14 -10.59 -1.48 37.69
C PRO A 14 -10.53 -2.94 37.23
N GLU A 15 -11.20 -3.29 36.12
CA GLU A 15 -11.18 -4.65 35.58
C GLU A 15 -9.80 -5.07 35.08
N GLU A 16 -9.09 -4.18 34.38
CA GLU A 16 -7.73 -4.40 33.87
C GLU A 16 -6.68 -4.51 34.98
N LEU A 17 -6.79 -3.68 36.01
CA LEU A 17 -5.89 -3.70 37.17
C LEU A 17 -6.16 -4.93 38.04
N CYS A 18 -7.42 -5.09 38.48
CA CYS A 18 -7.78 -6.15 39.39
C CYS A 18 -7.65 -7.53 38.75
N GLY A 19 -8.04 -7.69 37.48
CA GLY A 19 -7.89 -8.95 36.75
C GLY A 19 -6.44 -9.37 36.50
N ARG A 20 -5.47 -8.44 36.55
CA ARG A 20 -4.03 -8.78 36.50
C ARG A 20 -3.42 -9.07 37.86
N MET A 21 -3.99 -8.53 38.94
CA MET A 21 -3.44 -8.62 40.30
C MET A 21 -4.04 -9.73 41.15
N PHE A 22 -5.29 -10.10 40.89
CA PHE A 22 -6.06 -11.04 41.71
C PHE A 22 -6.83 -12.02 40.82
N ASP A 23 -6.76 -13.30 41.16
CA ASP A 23 -7.59 -14.34 40.55
C ASP A 23 -9.09 -14.02 40.78
N ASP A 24 -9.92 -14.27 39.77
CA ASP A 24 -11.39 -14.04 39.77
C ASP A 24 -11.86 -12.57 39.93
N CYS A 25 -11.00 -11.59 39.67
CA CYS A 25 -11.33 -10.15 39.85
C CYS A 25 -11.55 -9.36 38.53
N GLY A 26 -11.32 -10.00 37.37
CA GLY A 26 -11.53 -9.43 36.04
C GLY A 26 -10.89 -10.30 34.96
N THR A 27 -11.23 -10.09 33.69
CA THR A 27 -10.56 -10.73 32.54
C THR A 27 -9.85 -9.65 31.72
N PRO A 28 -8.54 -9.43 31.92
CA PRO A 28 -7.81 -8.40 31.20
C PRO A 28 -7.90 -8.58 29.68
N TYR A 29 -8.21 -7.50 28.97
CA TYR A 29 -8.21 -7.47 27.53
C TYR A 29 -6.79 -7.67 26.98
N ASN A 30 -6.67 -8.52 25.98
CA ASN A 30 -5.45 -8.69 25.22
C ASN A 30 -5.71 -8.25 23.76
N PRO A 31 -5.13 -7.12 23.31
CA PRO A 31 -5.31 -6.63 21.96
C PRO A 31 -4.74 -7.57 20.89
N LEU A 32 -3.85 -8.48 21.28
CA LEU A 32 -3.23 -9.47 20.40
C LEU A 32 -4.03 -10.78 20.27
N ASN A 33 -5.23 -10.85 20.85
CA ASN A 33 -6.09 -12.03 20.71
C ASN A 33 -6.51 -12.21 19.25
N ASP A 34 -6.47 -13.47 18.80
CA ASP A 34 -6.96 -13.83 17.48
C ASP A 34 -8.50 -13.73 17.44
N TRP A 35 -9.03 -13.33 16.28
CA TRP A 35 -10.47 -13.28 15.98
C TRP A 35 -10.71 -13.79 14.56
N ASN A 36 -11.96 -14.13 14.23
CA ASN A 36 -12.32 -14.62 12.91
C ASN A 36 -13.56 -13.90 12.37
N VAL A 37 -13.56 -13.68 11.05
CA VAL A 37 -14.74 -13.25 10.30
C VAL A 37 -15.70 -14.41 10.02
N THR A 38 -16.95 -14.09 9.70
CA THR A 38 -17.95 -15.09 9.33
C THR A 38 -18.20 -15.08 7.82
N PHE A 39 -18.01 -16.23 7.18
CA PHE A 39 -18.32 -16.44 5.76
C PHE A 39 -19.79 -16.87 5.59
N PRO A 40 -20.42 -16.53 4.45
CA PRO A 40 -21.75 -17.04 4.12
C PRO A 40 -21.71 -18.55 3.89
N ALA A 41 -22.87 -19.20 4.02
CA ALA A 41 -23.01 -20.64 3.79
C ALA A 41 -22.82 -21.07 2.31
N THR A 42 -22.74 -20.10 1.38
CA THR A 42 -22.50 -20.36 -0.04
C THR A 42 -21.17 -21.10 -0.23
N PRO A 43 -21.17 -22.33 -0.78
CA PRO A 43 -19.95 -23.09 -1.00
C PRO A 43 -18.98 -22.36 -1.92
N GLN A 44 -17.68 -22.49 -1.66
CA GLN A 44 -16.65 -21.98 -2.56
C GLN A 44 -16.73 -22.71 -3.91
N PRO A 45 -16.86 -22.00 -5.05
CA PRO A 45 -16.81 -22.63 -6.35
C PRO A 45 -15.40 -23.20 -6.61
N PRO A 46 -15.26 -24.28 -7.42
CA PRO A 46 -13.96 -24.81 -7.78
C PRO A 46 -13.03 -23.73 -8.34
N PRO A 47 -11.74 -23.70 -7.97
CA PRO A 47 -10.78 -22.74 -8.53
C PRO A 47 -10.76 -22.76 -10.06
N VAL A 48 -10.88 -21.59 -10.68
CA VAL A 48 -10.83 -21.40 -12.13
C VAL A 48 -9.55 -20.65 -12.47
N GLN A 49 -8.68 -21.31 -13.22
CA GLN A 49 -7.46 -20.67 -13.72
C GLN A 49 -7.82 -19.62 -14.77
N PRO A 50 -7.34 -18.36 -14.65
CA PRO A 50 -7.53 -17.36 -15.68
C PRO A 50 -6.94 -17.82 -17.01
N THR A 51 -7.66 -17.59 -18.11
CA THR A 51 -7.16 -17.82 -19.46
C THR A 51 -6.77 -16.50 -20.10
N PRO A 52 -5.67 -16.44 -20.88
CA PRO A 52 -5.32 -15.24 -21.61
C PRO A 52 -6.48 -14.75 -22.48
N PRO A 53 -6.69 -13.42 -22.57
CA PRO A 53 -7.72 -12.87 -23.43
C PRO A 53 -7.45 -13.24 -24.89
N LYS A 54 -8.52 -13.34 -25.69
CA LYS A 54 -8.38 -13.63 -27.12
C LYS A 54 -7.56 -12.54 -27.79
N GLN A 55 -6.76 -12.90 -28.79
CA GLN A 55 -6.00 -11.92 -29.57
C GLN A 55 -6.94 -10.82 -30.12
N GLY A 56 -6.57 -9.56 -29.90
CA GLY A 56 -7.37 -8.40 -30.30
C GLY A 56 -8.51 -8.02 -29.34
N SER A 57 -8.65 -8.68 -28.18
CA SER A 57 -9.56 -8.21 -27.12
C SER A 57 -9.13 -6.81 -26.64
N PRO A 58 -10.09 -5.92 -26.31
CA PRO A 58 -9.75 -4.60 -25.81
C PRO A 58 -9.05 -4.72 -24.45
N THR A 59 -8.22 -3.73 -24.13
CA THR A 59 -7.54 -3.60 -22.83
C THR A 59 -7.89 -2.27 -22.20
N LEU A 60 -7.79 -2.22 -20.87
CA LEU A 60 -7.79 -0.99 -20.09
C LEU A 60 -6.34 -0.67 -19.71
N ARG A 61 -6.00 0.61 -19.67
CA ARG A 61 -4.72 1.10 -19.17
C ARG A 61 -4.96 1.95 -17.94
N VAL A 62 -4.34 1.60 -16.82
CA VAL A 62 -4.63 2.14 -15.50
C VAL A 62 -3.38 2.80 -14.93
N LEU A 63 -3.45 4.08 -14.58
CA LEU A 63 -2.37 4.77 -13.88
C LEU A 63 -2.45 4.45 -12.38
N HIS A 64 -1.35 4.08 -11.76
CA HIS A 64 -1.23 3.93 -10.32
C HIS A 64 -0.29 4.99 -9.75
N LEU A 65 -0.85 5.88 -8.95
CA LEU A 65 -0.13 6.86 -8.15
C LEU A 65 -0.20 6.43 -6.68
N THR A 66 0.91 6.54 -5.97
CA THR A 66 0.97 6.21 -4.54
C THR A 66 2.11 6.96 -3.88
N ASP A 67 1.97 7.26 -2.59
CA ASP A 67 3.04 7.78 -1.75
C ASP A 67 3.67 9.03 -2.38
N LEU A 68 2.81 10.03 -2.63
CA LEU A 68 3.23 11.32 -3.22
C LEU A 68 4.18 12.04 -2.28
N HIS A 69 3.85 12.01 -0.97
CA HIS A 69 4.49 12.77 0.10
C HIS A 69 4.95 14.14 -0.38
N PHE A 70 3.96 14.97 -0.67
CA PHE A 70 4.17 16.33 -1.10
C PHE A 70 4.68 17.17 0.08
N ASP A 71 5.93 17.63 0.00
CA ASP A 71 6.49 18.58 0.94
C ASP A 71 6.36 20.02 0.42
N ARG A 72 5.43 20.76 1.03
CA ARG A 72 5.18 22.19 0.76
C ARG A 72 6.38 23.09 1.10
N ASP A 73 7.25 22.64 2.01
CA ASP A 73 8.37 23.43 2.52
C ASP A 73 9.73 22.93 2.01
N TYR A 74 9.74 22.02 1.03
CA TYR A 74 10.97 21.56 0.40
C TYR A 74 11.74 22.76 -0.18
N LYS A 75 13.01 22.90 0.19
CA LYS A 75 13.86 24.00 -0.24
C LYS A 75 15.21 23.51 -0.77
N PRO A 76 15.53 23.74 -2.06
CA PRO A 76 16.86 23.47 -2.61
C PRO A 76 17.96 24.20 -1.85
N GLY A 77 19.08 23.52 -1.65
CA GLY A 77 20.24 24.04 -0.91
C GLY A 77 20.08 24.08 0.62
N SER A 78 18.92 23.71 1.17
CA SER A 78 18.76 23.52 2.61
C SER A 78 19.45 22.24 3.09
N ASN A 79 19.57 22.04 4.41
CA ASN A 79 20.30 20.89 4.94
C ASN A 79 19.56 19.57 4.69
N ALA A 80 20.15 18.72 3.84
CA ALA A 80 19.63 17.38 3.57
C ALA A 80 20.22 16.29 4.49
N LYS A 81 21.20 16.64 5.34
CA LYS A 81 21.74 15.80 6.42
C LYS A 81 21.51 16.47 7.78
N CYS A 82 20.26 16.78 8.06
CA CYS A 82 19.87 17.55 9.24
C CYS A 82 19.81 16.74 10.54
N GLY A 83 19.79 15.40 10.47
CA GLY A 83 19.64 14.53 11.64
C GLY A 83 18.21 14.35 12.14
N GLU A 84 17.25 15.03 11.51
CA GLU A 84 15.81 14.85 11.74
C GLU A 84 15.21 13.75 10.84
N PRO A 85 14.01 13.23 11.15
CA PRO A 85 13.37 12.21 10.32
C PRO A 85 13.03 12.68 8.90
N LEU A 86 12.82 13.99 8.69
CA LEU A 86 12.69 14.65 7.39
C LEU A 86 13.55 15.92 7.35
N CYS A 87 14.33 16.07 6.28
CA CYS A 87 15.27 17.15 6.00
C CYS A 87 14.85 17.93 4.75
N CYS A 88 15.78 18.64 4.10
CA CYS A 88 15.53 19.43 2.88
C CYS A 88 14.52 20.58 3.07
N ARG A 89 14.40 21.10 4.30
CA ARG A 89 13.55 22.24 4.67
C ARG A 89 14.36 23.35 5.32
N GLU A 90 13.81 24.56 5.35
CA GLU A 90 14.40 25.66 6.11
C GLU A 90 14.46 25.37 7.62
N GLY A 91 15.46 25.94 8.30
CA GLY A 91 15.54 25.93 9.77
C GLY A 91 16.05 24.63 10.39
N LEU A 92 16.33 23.58 9.61
CA LEU A 92 16.82 22.28 10.11
C LEU A 92 18.36 22.22 10.19
N GLY A 93 18.94 23.23 10.83
CA GLY A 93 20.38 23.35 11.03
C GLY A 93 21.15 23.91 9.83
N ALA A 94 22.40 24.32 10.08
CA ALA A 94 23.30 24.84 9.07
C ALA A 94 23.97 23.70 8.28
N LEU A 95 24.38 24.00 7.05
CA LEU A 95 25.18 23.07 6.25
C LEU A 95 26.57 22.91 6.87
N ALA A 96 26.94 21.66 7.20
CA ALA A 96 28.30 21.33 7.60
C ALA A 96 29.25 21.34 6.39
N ASP A 97 28.78 20.86 5.24
CA ASP A 97 29.43 20.88 3.94
C ASP A 97 28.45 21.47 2.90
N PRO A 98 28.87 22.38 2.01
CA PRO A 98 28.02 22.83 0.89
C PRO A 98 27.41 21.69 0.04
N ALA A 99 28.09 20.53 -0.06
CA ALA A 99 27.56 19.34 -0.73
C ALA A 99 26.39 18.68 0.02
N ASP A 100 26.17 19.04 1.28
CA ASP A 100 25.01 18.58 2.07
C ASP A 100 23.73 19.36 1.76
N GLY A 101 23.79 20.32 0.83
CA GLY A 101 22.61 21.01 0.30
C GLY A 101 21.66 20.05 -0.42
N ALA A 102 20.36 20.23 -0.16
CA ALA A 102 19.28 19.55 -0.85
C ALA A 102 19.32 19.83 -2.35
N TRP A 103 19.14 18.80 -3.17
CA TRP A 103 19.06 18.95 -4.61
C TRP A 103 17.79 19.69 -5.05
N THR A 104 17.72 20.09 -6.32
CA THR A 104 16.59 20.91 -6.81
C THR A 104 15.33 20.09 -7.03
N PHE A 105 15.40 18.84 -7.50
CA PHE A 105 14.21 18.11 -7.99
C PHE A 105 13.73 17.00 -7.05
N GLY A 106 14.30 16.90 -5.86
CA GLY A 106 14.18 15.75 -4.95
C GLY A 106 15.57 15.27 -4.55
N ASP A 107 15.66 14.51 -3.46
CA ASP A 107 16.95 14.12 -2.87
C ASP A 107 16.89 12.69 -2.32
N TYR A 108 17.96 11.91 -2.46
CA TYR A 108 18.01 10.53 -1.93
C TYR A 108 18.13 10.44 -0.41
N ARG A 109 18.39 11.55 0.29
CA ARG A 109 18.42 11.55 1.75
C ARG A 109 16.99 11.51 2.31
N ASN A 110 16.83 11.83 3.59
CA ASN A 110 15.52 11.85 4.24
C ASN A 110 14.73 13.07 3.77
N CYS A 111 14.26 13.09 2.52
CA CYS A 111 13.59 14.22 1.92
C CYS A 111 12.41 13.75 1.06
N ASP A 112 11.38 14.60 1.00
CA ASP A 112 10.12 14.31 0.31
C ASP A 112 10.01 15.06 -1.01
N THR A 113 8.86 14.92 -1.69
CA THR A 113 8.64 15.41 -3.04
C THR A 113 8.41 16.93 -3.07
N PRO A 114 9.23 17.71 -3.80
CA PRO A 114 8.92 19.11 -4.07
C PRO A 114 7.78 19.29 -5.07
N LEU A 115 6.99 20.36 -4.89
CA LEU A 115 5.81 20.66 -5.72
C LEU A 115 6.09 20.65 -7.22
N TRP A 116 7.17 21.31 -7.65
CA TRP A 116 7.48 21.44 -9.08
C TRP A 116 7.85 20.10 -9.74
N THR A 117 8.42 19.16 -8.99
CA THR A 117 8.68 17.81 -9.52
C THR A 117 7.38 17.03 -9.64
N LEU A 118 6.48 17.12 -8.66
CA LEU A 118 5.15 16.53 -8.73
C LEU A 118 4.33 17.10 -9.91
N GLU A 119 4.28 18.41 -10.07
CA GLU A 119 3.60 19.05 -11.21
C GLU A 119 4.21 18.65 -12.55
N ASN A 120 5.55 18.55 -12.63
CA ASN A 120 6.22 18.08 -13.83
C ASN A 120 5.85 16.63 -14.18
N MET A 121 5.79 15.74 -13.19
CA MET A 121 5.35 14.36 -13.37
C MET A 121 3.93 14.31 -13.95
N LEU A 122 2.98 15.00 -13.31
CA LEU A 122 1.59 15.01 -13.74
C LEU A 122 1.43 15.61 -15.15
N ALA A 123 2.15 16.69 -15.46
CA ALA A 123 2.18 17.29 -16.78
C ALA A 123 2.74 16.33 -17.84
N THR A 124 3.83 15.64 -17.54
CA THR A 124 4.47 14.67 -18.43
C THR A 124 3.54 13.50 -18.72
N ILE A 125 2.89 12.96 -17.67
CA ILE A 125 1.89 11.90 -17.80
C ILE A 125 0.74 12.34 -18.71
N ALA A 126 0.20 13.55 -18.48
CA ALA A 126 -0.92 14.08 -19.26
C ALA A 126 -0.58 14.31 -20.74
N GLN A 127 0.66 14.67 -21.05
CA GLN A 127 1.11 14.96 -22.41
C GLN A 127 1.49 13.69 -23.19
N ASN A 128 2.11 12.71 -22.52
CA ASN A 128 2.78 11.60 -23.20
C ASN A 128 2.06 10.27 -23.08
N HIS A 129 1.08 10.15 -22.17
CA HIS A 129 0.41 8.89 -21.89
C HIS A 129 -1.11 8.99 -22.03
N THR A 130 -1.71 7.88 -22.46
CA THR A 130 -3.16 7.69 -22.45
C THR A 130 -3.50 6.55 -21.49
N PHE A 131 -4.60 6.70 -20.78
CA PHE A 131 -5.09 5.74 -19.78
C PHE A 131 -6.57 6.01 -19.50
N ASP A 132 -7.26 4.99 -19.00
CA ASP A 132 -8.71 5.00 -18.78
C ASP A 132 -9.09 5.61 -17.43
N TYR A 133 -8.37 5.24 -16.36
CA TYR A 133 -8.59 5.75 -15.01
C TYR A 133 -7.32 5.69 -14.15
N ILE A 134 -7.39 6.32 -12.98
CA ILE A 134 -6.31 6.39 -12.00
C ILE A 134 -6.73 5.62 -10.75
N ILE A 135 -5.83 4.80 -10.21
CA ILE A 135 -5.89 4.33 -8.82
C ILE A 135 -4.88 5.14 -8.02
N TRP A 136 -5.29 5.68 -6.87
CA TRP A 136 -4.46 6.56 -6.06
C TRP A 136 -4.42 6.11 -4.61
N THR A 137 -3.41 5.34 -4.24
CA THR A 137 -3.42 4.60 -2.97
C THR A 137 -2.87 5.38 -1.78
N GLY A 138 -3.12 6.69 -1.69
CA GLY A 138 -2.86 7.47 -0.48
C GLY A 138 -1.43 7.98 -0.29
N ASP A 139 -1.15 8.41 0.93
CA ASP A 139 0.07 9.06 1.41
C ASP A 139 0.43 10.33 0.64
N VAL A 140 -0.43 11.33 0.84
CA VAL A 140 -0.27 12.68 0.30
C VAL A 140 0.66 13.54 1.14
N PRO A 141 0.49 13.66 2.47
CA PRO A 141 1.31 14.55 3.30
C PRO A 141 2.74 14.02 3.50
N ALA A 142 3.70 14.93 3.65
CA ALA A 142 5.10 14.60 3.90
C ALA A 142 5.36 13.95 5.28
N HIS A 143 6.61 13.54 5.53
CA HIS A 143 7.07 12.89 6.75
C HIS A 143 7.43 13.86 7.89
N ASN A 144 7.01 15.14 7.83
CA ASN A 144 7.20 16.13 8.90
C ASN A 144 6.24 15.93 10.09
N VAL A 145 6.06 14.68 10.53
CA VAL A 145 5.00 14.23 11.45
C VAL A 145 5.04 14.89 12.83
N TRP A 146 6.17 15.47 13.23
CA TRP A 146 6.32 16.23 14.48
C TRP A 146 5.72 17.64 14.40
N ASN A 147 5.45 18.14 13.20
CA ASN A 147 4.97 19.50 12.95
C ASN A 147 3.89 19.50 11.86
N GLN A 148 2.76 18.85 12.15
CA GLN A 148 1.57 18.79 11.29
C GLN A 148 0.31 19.07 12.12
N SER A 149 -0.48 20.06 11.71
CA SER A 149 -1.84 20.27 12.23
C SER A 149 -2.88 19.59 11.35
N ARG A 150 -4.10 19.38 11.86
CA ARG A 150 -5.24 18.88 11.05
C ARG A 150 -5.49 19.75 9.82
N GLN A 151 -5.30 21.06 9.93
CA GLN A 151 -5.49 21.98 8.81
C GLN A 151 -4.43 21.77 7.74
N ASP A 152 -3.16 21.55 8.13
CA ASP A 152 -2.09 21.27 7.17
C ASP A 152 -2.39 20.00 6.35
N GLN A 153 -2.96 18.98 6.99
CA GLN A 153 -3.37 17.75 6.32
C GLN A 153 -4.48 18.02 5.29
N ILE A 154 -5.56 18.70 5.70
CA ILE A 154 -6.69 19.06 4.81
C ILE A 154 -6.18 19.89 3.63
N ASP A 155 -5.37 20.91 3.88
CA ASP A 155 -4.83 21.79 2.83
C ASP A 155 -3.97 21.02 1.84
N THR A 156 -3.16 20.08 2.33
CA THR A 156 -2.27 19.26 1.50
C THR A 156 -3.06 18.27 0.64
N ILE A 157 -4.08 17.62 1.20
CA ILE A 157 -5.00 16.75 0.48
C ILE A 157 -5.74 17.54 -0.61
N ASN A 158 -6.32 18.69 -0.25
CA ASN A 158 -7.04 19.55 -1.20
C ASN A 158 -6.13 20.05 -2.33
N HIS A 159 -4.87 20.40 -2.02
CA HIS A 159 -3.91 20.80 -3.03
C HIS A 159 -3.60 19.64 -3.98
N ALA A 160 -3.31 18.44 -3.49
CA ALA A 160 -3.07 17.29 -4.36
C ALA A 160 -4.29 16.94 -5.23
N VAL A 161 -5.50 16.97 -4.68
CA VAL A 161 -6.75 16.82 -5.44
C VAL A 161 -6.86 17.86 -6.55
N SER A 162 -6.56 19.13 -6.26
CA SER A 162 -6.58 20.21 -7.25
C SER A 162 -5.58 19.99 -8.40
N LEU A 163 -4.39 19.44 -8.09
CA LEU A 163 -3.39 19.10 -9.12
C LEU A 163 -3.88 17.97 -10.01
N ILE A 164 -4.45 16.91 -9.43
CA ILE A 164 -5.03 15.79 -10.20
C ILE A 164 -6.16 16.30 -11.12
N LEU A 165 -7.06 17.14 -10.62
CA LEU A 165 -8.14 17.73 -11.43
C LEU A 165 -7.61 18.65 -12.54
N LYS A 166 -6.54 19.41 -12.26
CA LYS A 166 -5.88 20.31 -13.23
C LYS A 166 -5.23 19.54 -14.38
N TYR A 167 -4.47 18.49 -14.08
CA TYR A 167 -3.69 17.75 -15.09
C TYR A 167 -4.48 16.63 -15.77
N PHE A 168 -5.49 16.07 -15.09
CA PHE A 168 -6.29 14.96 -15.60
C PHE A 168 -7.80 15.29 -15.60
N PRO A 169 -8.24 16.38 -16.26
CA PRO A 169 -9.63 16.79 -16.24
C PRO A 169 -10.54 15.69 -16.80
N GLY A 170 -11.58 15.34 -16.05
CA GLY A 170 -12.56 14.32 -16.44
C GLY A 170 -12.06 12.86 -16.37
N LYS A 171 -10.84 12.60 -15.88
CA LYS A 171 -10.38 11.24 -15.61
C LYS A 171 -10.96 10.72 -14.29
N PRO A 172 -11.59 9.53 -14.26
CA PRO A 172 -11.98 8.90 -13.01
C PRO A 172 -10.74 8.57 -12.16
N VAL A 173 -10.86 8.80 -10.85
CA VAL A 173 -9.83 8.48 -9.86
C VAL A 173 -10.48 7.67 -8.74
N TYR A 174 -9.85 6.56 -8.39
CA TYR A 174 -10.29 5.69 -7.31
C TYR A 174 -9.22 5.73 -6.20
N PRO A 175 -9.36 6.66 -5.23
CA PRO A 175 -8.37 6.80 -4.16
C PRO A 175 -8.53 5.74 -3.07
N SER A 176 -7.46 5.50 -2.32
CA SER A 176 -7.48 4.82 -1.02
C SER A 176 -6.81 5.71 0.03
N LEU A 177 -7.17 5.50 1.29
CA LEU A 177 -6.59 6.24 2.42
C LEU A 177 -5.24 5.64 2.83
N GLY A 178 -4.19 6.47 2.90
CA GLY A 178 -2.89 6.12 3.46
C GLY A 178 -2.78 6.38 4.96
N ASN A 179 -1.61 6.14 5.54
CA ASN A 179 -1.40 6.30 6.97
C ASN A 179 -0.89 7.69 7.36
N HIS A 180 -0.40 8.47 6.39
CA HIS A 180 0.04 9.86 6.59
C HIS A 180 -1.07 10.90 6.48
N GLU A 181 -2.30 10.57 6.08
CA GLU A 181 -3.38 11.57 5.97
C GLU A 181 -3.85 12.13 7.32
N SER A 182 -3.77 11.36 8.40
CA SER A 182 -4.17 11.83 9.73
C SER A 182 -3.04 12.57 10.45
N SER A 183 -3.42 13.49 11.35
CA SER A 183 -2.52 14.08 12.33
C SER A 183 -3.09 13.85 13.74
N PRO A 184 -2.34 13.18 14.64
CA PRO A 184 -0.99 12.63 14.42
C PRO A 184 -0.94 11.47 13.40
N VAL A 185 0.23 11.22 12.79
CA VAL A 185 0.43 10.11 11.85
C VAL A 185 -0.03 8.78 12.44
N ASN A 186 -0.61 7.89 11.60
CA ASN A 186 -1.21 6.61 12.00
C ASN A 186 -2.44 6.70 12.93
N SER A 187 -2.88 7.90 13.32
CA SER A 187 -4.04 8.05 14.22
C SER A 187 -5.36 7.91 13.48
N PHE A 188 -5.92 6.70 13.45
CA PHE A 188 -7.23 6.42 12.86
C PHE A 188 -8.19 5.78 13.86
N PRO A 189 -8.78 6.60 14.75
CA PRO A 189 -9.75 6.13 15.73
C PRO A 189 -10.99 5.52 15.06
N PRO A 190 -11.46 4.35 15.51
CA PRO A 190 -12.73 3.79 15.05
C PRO A 190 -13.93 4.70 15.38
N PRO A 191 -15.10 4.50 14.72
CA PRO A 191 -16.28 5.36 14.87
C PRO A 191 -16.87 5.46 16.28
N TYR A 192 -16.55 4.52 17.18
CA TYR A 192 -16.99 4.60 18.58
C TYR A 192 -16.19 5.63 19.39
N ILE A 193 -15.05 6.10 18.88
CA ILE A 193 -14.30 7.22 19.45
C ILE A 193 -14.88 8.54 18.92
N THR A 194 -15.37 9.36 19.83
CA THR A 194 -16.10 10.61 19.53
C THR A 194 -15.42 11.82 20.17
N GLY A 195 -15.96 13.03 19.92
CA GLY A 195 -15.43 14.27 20.47
C GLY A 195 -14.12 14.70 19.83
N GLU A 196 -13.20 15.28 20.61
CA GLU A 196 -11.96 15.88 20.10
C GLU A 196 -11.04 14.88 19.37
N HIS A 197 -11.09 13.61 19.77
CA HIS A 197 -10.32 12.52 19.17
C HIS A 197 -11.00 11.87 17.97
N SER A 198 -12.21 12.29 17.59
CA SER A 198 -12.86 11.74 16.41
C SER A 198 -12.07 12.05 15.13
N ILE A 199 -12.04 11.09 14.20
CA ILE A 199 -11.43 11.23 12.87
C ILE A 199 -12.35 11.93 11.86
N SER A 200 -13.56 12.35 12.27
CA SER A 200 -14.56 12.90 11.36
C SER A 200 -14.06 14.08 10.53
N TRP A 201 -13.20 14.94 11.09
CA TRP A 201 -12.59 16.07 10.39
C TRP A 201 -11.88 15.65 9.09
N LEU A 202 -11.22 14.48 9.10
CA LEU A 202 -10.52 13.95 7.94
C LEU A 202 -11.51 13.27 6.99
N TYR A 203 -12.37 12.40 7.50
CA TYR A 203 -13.29 11.63 6.65
C TYR A 203 -14.35 12.51 5.98
N ASP A 204 -14.75 13.61 6.62
CA ASP A 204 -15.60 14.63 6.00
C ASP A 204 -14.85 15.33 4.85
N ALA A 205 -13.60 15.74 5.04
CA ALA A 205 -12.79 16.36 3.99
C ALA A 205 -12.50 15.40 2.81
N LEU A 206 -12.27 14.12 3.10
CA LEU A 206 -12.13 13.07 2.07
C LEU A 206 -13.44 12.88 1.30
N ALA A 207 -14.58 12.82 1.99
CA ALA A 207 -15.88 12.71 1.34
C ALA A 207 -16.16 13.91 0.43
N GLU A 208 -15.86 15.13 0.88
CA GLU A 208 -15.99 16.36 0.08
C GLU A 208 -15.07 16.38 -1.15
N SER A 209 -13.85 15.85 -1.02
CA SER A 209 -12.89 15.77 -2.12
C SER A 209 -13.20 14.65 -3.10
N TRP A 210 -13.52 13.45 -2.62
CA TRP A 210 -13.61 12.26 -3.45
C TRP A 210 -14.90 12.19 -4.27
N VAL A 211 -15.95 12.94 -3.91
CA VAL A 211 -17.19 13.06 -4.73
C VAL A 211 -16.95 13.72 -6.09
N HIS A 212 -15.77 14.29 -6.34
CA HIS A 212 -15.35 14.68 -7.68
C HIS A 212 -15.27 13.48 -8.64
N TRP A 213 -15.02 12.27 -8.12
CA TRP A 213 -14.81 11.06 -8.92
C TRP A 213 -15.73 9.90 -8.52
N LEU A 214 -16.22 9.89 -7.29
CA LEU A 214 -17.03 8.81 -6.73
C LEU A 214 -18.52 9.15 -6.75
N PRO A 215 -19.39 8.14 -6.90
CA PRO A 215 -20.84 8.35 -6.81
C PRO A 215 -21.27 8.74 -5.39
N GLN A 216 -22.42 9.40 -5.28
CA GLN A 216 -22.93 9.93 -4.01
C GLN A 216 -23.23 8.86 -2.96
N ASP A 217 -23.54 7.63 -3.38
CA ASP A 217 -23.79 6.50 -2.47
C ASP A 217 -22.51 6.00 -1.77
N ALA A 218 -21.31 6.36 -2.25
CA ALA A 218 -20.05 6.07 -1.56
C ALA A 218 -19.82 6.95 -0.32
N VAL A 219 -20.48 8.12 -0.22
CA VAL A 219 -20.22 9.12 0.83
C VAL A 219 -20.45 8.55 2.23
N GLU A 220 -21.48 7.73 2.43
CA GLU A 220 -21.80 7.16 3.74
C GLU A 220 -20.68 6.25 4.24
N SER A 221 -20.17 5.35 3.40
CA SER A 221 -19.09 4.44 3.79
C SER A 221 -17.75 5.17 3.96
N ILE A 222 -17.50 6.21 3.15
CA ILE A 222 -16.33 7.09 3.30
C ILE A 222 -16.37 7.79 4.66
N LYS A 223 -17.49 8.41 5.03
CA LYS A 223 -17.63 9.07 6.34
C LYS A 223 -17.59 8.09 7.52
N ARG A 224 -18.04 6.85 7.32
CA ARG A 224 -18.01 5.80 8.34
C ARG A 224 -16.60 5.25 8.59
N GLY A 225 -15.78 5.09 7.56
CA GLY A 225 -14.50 4.41 7.73
C GLY A 225 -13.49 4.57 6.61
N ALA A 226 -13.70 5.53 5.70
CA ALA A 226 -12.85 5.81 4.54
C ALA A 226 -12.62 4.61 3.60
N TYR A 227 -13.62 3.74 3.48
CA TYR A 227 -13.68 2.66 2.49
C TYR A 227 -14.93 2.81 1.63
N TYR A 228 -14.91 2.25 0.42
CA TYR A 228 -16.05 2.32 -0.50
C TYR A 228 -15.94 1.26 -1.60
N THR A 229 -17.01 1.12 -2.38
CA THR A 229 -17.01 0.36 -3.62
C THR A 229 -17.67 1.14 -4.74
N VAL A 230 -17.27 0.89 -5.98
CA VAL A 230 -17.85 1.47 -7.20
C VAL A 230 -17.80 0.45 -8.32
N THR A 231 -18.68 0.60 -9.31
CA THR A 231 -18.74 -0.25 -10.52
C THR A 231 -18.39 0.60 -11.74
N PRO A 232 -17.11 0.72 -12.13
CA PRO A 232 -16.70 1.56 -13.27
C PRO A 232 -17.26 1.07 -14.61
N TYR A 233 -17.38 -0.25 -14.77
CA TYR A 233 -17.86 -0.90 -15.97
C TYR A 233 -18.79 -2.06 -15.61
N PRO A 234 -19.74 -2.44 -16.50
CA PRO A 234 -20.57 -3.61 -16.28
C PRO A 234 -19.72 -4.88 -16.04
N GLY A 235 -20.05 -5.62 -14.98
CA GLY A 235 -19.31 -6.84 -14.60
C GLY A 235 -17.99 -6.59 -13.88
N PHE A 236 -17.67 -5.34 -13.51
CA PHE A 236 -16.43 -4.99 -12.84
C PHE A 236 -16.64 -4.05 -11.66
N ARG A 237 -16.07 -4.41 -10.52
CA ARG A 237 -16.17 -3.66 -9.27
C ARG A 237 -14.79 -3.32 -8.73
N ILE A 238 -14.65 -2.09 -8.24
CA ILE A 238 -13.52 -1.66 -7.44
C ILE A 238 -13.97 -1.58 -5.99
N ILE A 239 -13.12 -2.07 -5.08
CA ILE A 239 -13.28 -1.95 -3.64
C ILE A 239 -12.03 -1.26 -3.10
N SER A 240 -12.19 -0.11 -2.45
CA SER A 240 -11.09 0.56 -1.75
C SER A 240 -11.25 0.33 -0.24
N LEU A 241 -10.19 -0.17 0.39
CA LEU A 241 -10.11 -0.46 1.81
C LEU A 241 -9.31 0.61 2.55
N ASN A 242 -9.72 0.90 3.77
CA ASN A 242 -8.91 1.62 4.73
C ASN A 242 -8.02 0.65 5.50
N MET A 243 -6.75 0.56 5.09
CA MET A 243 -5.78 -0.37 5.66
C MET A 243 -5.24 0.09 7.03
N ASN A 244 -5.55 1.31 7.47
CA ASN A 244 -5.17 1.79 8.81
C ASN A 244 -5.85 1.03 9.96
N TYR A 245 -6.92 0.29 9.66
CA TYR A 245 -7.55 -0.61 10.62
C TYR A 245 -6.81 -1.94 10.79
N CYS A 246 -5.82 -2.22 9.96
CA CYS A 246 -4.85 -3.28 10.22
C CYS A 246 -3.50 -2.75 10.68
N ASN A 247 -3.21 -1.45 10.56
CA ASN A 247 -1.93 -0.87 10.92
C ASN A 247 -1.58 -1.09 12.41
N ASN A 248 -0.45 -1.72 12.69
CA ASN A 248 0.08 -1.97 14.03
C ASN A 248 0.57 -0.67 14.72
N GLN A 249 0.78 0.41 13.96
CA GLN A 249 1.13 1.74 14.46
C GLN A 249 -0.10 2.58 14.83
N ASN A 250 -1.31 2.14 14.46
CA ASN A 250 -2.54 2.79 14.87
C ASN A 250 -2.88 2.40 16.31
N TRP A 251 -2.44 3.21 17.28
CA TRP A 251 -2.62 2.92 18.70
C TRP A 251 -4.09 2.77 19.12
N TRP A 252 -5.05 3.32 18.37
CA TRP A 252 -6.47 3.13 18.67
C TRP A 252 -6.93 1.67 18.52
N MET A 253 -6.23 0.89 17.70
CA MET A 253 -6.52 -0.54 17.54
C MET A 253 -6.28 -1.30 18.84
N LEU A 254 -5.43 -0.79 19.73
CA LEU A 254 -5.20 -1.42 21.03
C LEU A 254 -6.46 -1.45 21.91
N LEU A 255 -7.47 -0.60 21.65
CA LEU A 255 -8.74 -0.63 22.39
C LEU A 255 -9.65 -1.78 21.95
N ASN A 256 -9.68 -2.06 20.65
CA ASN A 256 -10.37 -3.20 20.08
C ASN A 256 -9.85 -3.49 18.66
N THR A 257 -9.10 -4.59 18.50
CA THR A 257 -8.55 -5.02 17.21
C THR A 257 -9.52 -5.83 16.35
N THR A 258 -10.72 -6.16 16.85
CA THR A 258 -11.67 -7.05 16.18
C THR A 258 -12.45 -6.31 15.09
N ASP A 259 -12.17 -6.64 13.83
CA ASP A 259 -12.75 -6.08 12.60
C ASP A 259 -13.24 -4.62 12.73
N PRO A 260 -12.32 -3.64 12.89
CA PRO A 260 -12.70 -2.26 13.12
C PRO A 260 -13.65 -1.77 12.02
N THR A 261 -14.77 -1.16 12.43
CA THR A 261 -15.91 -0.73 11.59
C THR A 261 -16.73 -1.83 10.92
N GLY A 262 -16.35 -3.10 11.09
CA GLY A 262 -16.91 -4.24 10.35
C GLY A 262 -16.40 -4.32 8.90
N GLN A 263 -15.21 -3.78 8.62
CA GLN A 263 -14.71 -3.61 7.25
C GLN A 263 -14.48 -4.95 6.54
N LEU A 264 -13.89 -5.96 7.19
CA LEU A 264 -13.70 -7.28 6.59
C LEU A 264 -15.04 -8.01 6.40
N GLN A 265 -15.96 -7.88 7.35
CA GLN A 265 -17.30 -8.44 7.17
C GLN A 265 -18.05 -7.77 6.00
N TRP A 266 -17.92 -6.45 5.86
CA TRP A 266 -18.44 -5.70 4.70
C TRP A 266 -17.79 -6.13 3.38
N LEU A 267 -16.47 -6.37 3.39
CA LEU A 267 -15.73 -6.88 2.23
C LEU A 267 -16.27 -8.26 1.81
N ILE A 268 -16.50 -9.17 2.75
CA ILE A 268 -17.09 -10.49 2.47
C ILE A 268 -18.46 -10.35 1.82
N THR A 269 -19.34 -9.51 2.39
CA THR A 269 -20.67 -9.29 1.82
C THR A 269 -20.59 -8.73 0.40
N THR A 270 -19.68 -7.78 0.17
CA THR A 270 -19.48 -7.17 -1.16
C THR A 270 -18.96 -8.18 -2.17
N LEU A 271 -17.93 -8.95 -1.82
CA LEU A 271 -17.36 -10.01 -2.67
C LEU A 271 -18.36 -11.14 -2.96
N GLN A 272 -19.17 -11.53 -1.97
CA GLN A 272 -20.22 -12.52 -2.18
C GLN A 272 -21.27 -12.02 -3.16
N ASN A 273 -21.68 -10.75 -3.04
CA ASN A 273 -22.62 -10.15 -3.98
C ASN A 273 -22.04 -10.12 -5.39
N SER A 274 -20.77 -9.75 -5.55
CA SER A 274 -20.06 -9.81 -6.83
C SER A 274 -20.00 -11.23 -7.40
N GLU A 275 -19.67 -12.23 -6.59
CA GLU A 275 -19.63 -13.66 -6.99
C GLU A 275 -21.00 -14.12 -7.49
N ASN A 276 -22.08 -13.76 -6.79
CA ASN A 276 -23.45 -14.17 -7.13
C ASN A 276 -23.90 -13.68 -8.51
N ILE A 277 -23.39 -12.52 -8.96
CA ILE A 277 -23.74 -11.92 -10.25
C ILE A 277 -22.61 -12.03 -11.30
N GLY A 278 -21.50 -12.71 -10.96
CA GLY A 278 -20.38 -12.93 -11.86
C GLY A 278 -19.51 -11.70 -12.14
N GLU A 279 -19.51 -10.71 -11.25
CA GLU A 279 -18.57 -9.58 -11.32
C GLU A 279 -17.13 -10.02 -11.04
N LYS A 280 -16.17 -9.29 -11.61
CA LYS A 280 -14.75 -9.32 -11.21
C LYS A 280 -14.43 -8.13 -10.34
N VAL A 281 -13.48 -8.30 -9.43
CA VAL A 281 -13.18 -7.31 -8.39
C VAL A 281 -11.71 -6.92 -8.40
N HIS A 282 -11.42 -5.62 -8.40
CA HIS A 282 -10.13 -5.08 -7.99
C HIS A 282 -10.22 -4.56 -6.56
N ILE A 283 -9.23 -4.91 -5.73
CA ILE A 283 -9.10 -4.40 -4.36
C ILE A 283 -7.98 -3.37 -4.33
N LEU A 284 -8.25 -2.20 -3.78
CA LEU A 284 -7.29 -1.13 -3.56
C LEU A 284 -7.09 -0.95 -2.04
N GLY A 285 -5.88 -0.63 -1.63
CA GLY A 285 -5.55 -0.24 -0.26
C GLY A 285 -4.22 0.49 -0.22
N HIS A 286 -3.81 0.95 0.95
CA HIS A 286 -2.49 1.56 1.12
C HIS A 286 -1.47 0.55 1.64
N ILE A 287 -1.55 0.20 2.93
CA ILE A 287 -0.67 -0.80 3.56
C ILE A 287 -0.95 -2.18 2.99
N PRO A 288 0.04 -2.87 2.37
CA PRO A 288 -0.15 -4.22 1.87
C PRO A 288 -0.32 -5.24 3.03
N PRO A 289 -1.17 -6.26 2.84
CA PRO A 289 -1.64 -7.13 3.92
C PRO A 289 -0.58 -8.13 4.41
N GLY A 290 0.42 -8.48 3.60
CA GLY A 290 1.49 -9.40 3.97
C GLY A 290 2.57 -8.79 4.86
N GLN A 291 2.66 -7.46 4.90
CA GLN A 291 3.65 -6.75 5.71
C GLN A 291 3.33 -6.83 7.20
N ASN A 292 4.38 -6.81 8.03
CA ASN A 292 4.26 -6.86 9.50
C ASN A 292 3.53 -5.63 10.08
N ASP A 293 3.41 -4.56 9.29
CA ASP A 293 2.63 -3.38 9.62
C ASP A 293 1.14 -3.72 9.74
N CYS A 294 0.67 -4.78 9.08
CA CYS A 294 -0.69 -5.27 9.20
C CYS A 294 -0.80 -6.29 10.34
N LEU A 295 -1.66 -6.03 11.34
CA LEU A 295 -1.91 -6.88 12.50
C LEU A 295 -2.26 -8.31 12.07
N LYS A 296 -1.62 -9.29 12.71
CA LYS A 296 -1.73 -10.73 12.39
C LYS A 296 -3.17 -11.20 12.17
N ALA A 297 -4.05 -10.98 13.14
CA ALA A 297 -5.43 -11.46 13.06
C ALA A 297 -6.18 -10.85 11.88
N TRP A 298 -5.98 -9.56 11.59
CA TRP A 298 -6.59 -8.90 10.44
C TRP A 298 -6.06 -9.47 9.12
N SER A 299 -4.73 -9.52 8.98
CA SER A 299 -4.05 -10.04 7.80
C SER A 299 -4.46 -11.49 7.50
N TRP A 300 -4.55 -12.34 8.52
CA TRP A 300 -4.96 -13.73 8.37
C TRP A 300 -6.43 -13.88 7.95
N ASN A 301 -7.32 -13.01 8.42
CA ASN A 301 -8.71 -12.98 7.95
C ASN A 301 -8.78 -12.49 6.50
N TYR A 302 -8.05 -11.44 6.14
CA TYR A 302 -7.95 -10.97 4.76
C TYR A 302 -7.43 -12.09 3.82
N TYR A 303 -6.40 -12.82 4.24
CA TYR A 303 -5.85 -13.95 3.49
C TYR A 303 -6.88 -15.06 3.23
N LYS A 304 -7.73 -15.38 4.22
CA LYS A 304 -8.86 -16.32 4.06
C LYS A 304 -9.91 -15.79 3.09
N ILE A 305 -10.19 -14.48 3.13
CA ILE A 305 -11.13 -13.82 2.21
C ILE A 305 -10.63 -13.92 0.76
N VAL A 306 -9.35 -13.59 0.53
CA VAL A 306 -8.73 -13.74 -0.80
C VAL A 306 -8.82 -15.18 -1.30
N ASN A 307 -8.53 -16.15 -0.43
CA ASN A 307 -8.64 -17.57 -0.75
C ASN A 307 -10.05 -17.99 -1.14
N ARG A 308 -11.07 -17.59 -0.35
CA ARG A 308 -12.48 -17.92 -0.58
C ARG A 308 -13.00 -17.33 -1.90
N TYR A 309 -12.54 -16.12 -2.24
CA TYR A 309 -13.02 -15.36 -3.40
C TYR A 309 -12.00 -15.28 -4.55
N GLN A 310 -11.06 -16.24 -4.62
CA GLN A 310 -9.99 -16.26 -5.62
C GLN A 310 -10.47 -16.23 -7.09
N ASN A 311 -11.69 -16.70 -7.36
CA ASN A 311 -12.28 -16.66 -8.69
C ASN A 311 -12.89 -15.28 -9.02
N THR A 312 -13.20 -14.48 -8.01
CA THR A 312 -13.91 -13.19 -8.11
C THR A 312 -12.91 -12.04 -8.10
N ILE A 313 -11.87 -12.12 -7.27
CA ILE A 313 -10.81 -11.12 -7.20
C ILE A 313 -9.90 -11.26 -8.43
N ALA A 314 -9.75 -10.19 -9.21
CA ALA A 314 -8.97 -10.13 -10.44
C ALA A 314 -7.69 -9.30 -10.34
N GLY A 315 -7.51 -8.57 -9.25
CA GLY A 315 -6.30 -7.77 -8.98
C GLY A 315 -6.36 -7.13 -7.60
N GLN A 316 -5.20 -6.90 -7.00
CA GLN A 316 -5.07 -6.18 -5.74
C GLN A 316 -3.91 -5.19 -5.84
N PHE A 317 -4.09 -3.97 -5.35
CA PHE A 317 -3.16 -2.86 -5.57
C PHE A 317 -2.94 -2.05 -4.29
N PHE A 318 -1.68 -1.92 -3.88
CA PHE A 318 -1.24 -1.29 -2.63
C PHE A 318 -0.05 -0.34 -2.85
N GLY A 319 0.41 0.35 -1.80
CA GLY A 319 1.55 1.26 -1.79
C GLY A 319 2.38 1.08 -0.52
N HIS A 320 2.65 2.18 0.21
CA HIS A 320 3.20 2.22 1.57
C HIS A 320 4.69 1.84 1.71
N THR A 321 5.14 0.78 1.03
CA THR A 321 6.53 0.31 1.19
C THR A 321 7.54 1.15 0.43
N HIS A 322 7.06 2.02 -0.45
CA HIS A 322 7.80 2.89 -1.38
C HIS A 322 8.58 2.18 -2.49
N LYS A 323 8.50 0.84 -2.55
CA LYS A 323 9.32 -0.02 -3.40
C LYS A 323 8.47 -0.65 -4.52
N ASP A 324 9.14 -1.14 -5.57
CA ASP A 324 8.49 -1.90 -6.64
C ASP A 324 8.46 -3.39 -6.27
N GLU A 325 7.34 -3.87 -5.72
CA GLU A 325 7.23 -5.25 -5.28
C GLU A 325 5.81 -5.83 -5.42
N PHE A 326 5.65 -7.08 -4.99
CA PHE A 326 4.40 -7.82 -5.03
C PHE A 326 4.33 -8.82 -3.88
N GLU A 327 3.13 -9.27 -3.50
CA GLU A 327 2.91 -10.36 -2.56
C GLU A 327 2.12 -11.48 -3.23
N VAL A 328 2.58 -12.72 -3.10
CA VAL A 328 1.86 -13.91 -3.57
C VAL A 328 1.01 -14.52 -2.45
N PHE A 329 -0.24 -14.82 -2.76
CA PHE A 329 -1.16 -15.55 -1.89
C PHE A 329 -1.21 -17.01 -2.32
N TYR A 330 -1.19 -17.91 -1.35
CA TYR A 330 -1.27 -19.36 -1.53
C TYR A 330 -2.54 -19.95 -0.92
N ASP A 331 -2.90 -21.16 -1.35
CA ASP A 331 -4.01 -21.91 -0.77
C ASP A 331 -3.83 -22.14 0.74
N ILE A 332 -4.92 -22.05 1.51
CA ILE A 332 -4.85 -22.16 2.97
C ILE A 332 -4.55 -23.57 3.50
N GLU A 333 -4.72 -24.61 2.66
CA GLU A 333 -4.60 -26.01 3.08
C GLU A 333 -3.15 -26.48 3.09
N THR A 334 -2.41 -26.15 2.03
CA THR A 334 -1.05 -26.64 1.76
C THR A 334 -0.02 -25.52 1.67
N LEU A 335 -0.44 -24.28 1.42
CA LEU A 335 0.43 -23.12 1.20
C LEU A 335 1.39 -23.32 0.02
N GLN A 336 0.97 -24.03 -1.04
CA GLN A 336 1.83 -24.38 -2.18
C GLN A 336 1.27 -23.89 -3.51
N THR A 337 -0.05 -23.79 -3.63
CA THR A 337 -0.72 -23.37 -4.85
C THR A 337 -0.98 -21.87 -4.80
N PRO A 338 -0.37 -21.05 -5.68
CA PRO A 338 -0.62 -19.62 -5.70
C PRO A 338 -2.04 -19.33 -6.22
N VAL A 339 -2.81 -18.54 -5.47
CA VAL A 339 -4.23 -18.21 -5.70
C VAL A 339 -4.49 -16.73 -5.95
N GLY A 340 -3.52 -15.85 -5.67
CA GLY A 340 -3.68 -14.41 -5.83
C GLY A 340 -2.35 -13.66 -5.81
N VAL A 341 -2.37 -12.43 -6.29
CA VAL A 341 -1.23 -11.50 -6.25
C VAL A 341 -1.73 -10.14 -5.79
N ALA A 342 -0.94 -9.47 -4.96
CA ALA A 342 -1.07 -8.05 -4.67
C ALA A 342 0.14 -7.32 -5.24
N TYR A 343 -0.11 -6.29 -6.04
CA TYR A 343 0.94 -5.43 -6.58
C TYR A 343 1.14 -4.23 -5.65
N ILE A 344 2.40 -3.94 -5.32
CA ILE A 344 2.77 -2.79 -4.51
C ILE A 344 3.41 -1.75 -5.41
N GLY A 345 2.69 -0.62 -5.56
CA GLY A 345 3.07 0.57 -6.32
C GLY A 345 4.37 1.17 -5.80
N PRO A 346 5.30 1.60 -6.67
CA PRO A 346 6.52 2.23 -6.21
C PRO A 346 6.19 3.70 -5.90
N SER A 347 6.78 4.27 -4.85
CA SER A 347 6.41 5.63 -4.45
C SER A 347 6.84 6.68 -5.46
N VAL A 348 6.07 7.76 -5.53
CA VAL A 348 6.50 8.99 -6.18
C VAL A 348 7.58 9.68 -5.35
N THR A 349 7.48 9.67 -4.01
CA THR A 349 8.53 10.23 -3.14
C THR A 349 9.85 9.49 -3.29
N PRO A 350 11.00 10.20 -3.22
CA PRO A 350 12.29 9.55 -3.07
C PRO A 350 12.58 9.09 -1.65
N PHE A 351 11.72 9.45 -0.68
CA PHE A 351 11.89 9.12 0.73
C PHE A 351 11.95 7.60 0.95
N SER A 352 13.03 7.04 1.49
CA SER A 352 14.38 7.59 1.36
C SER A 352 15.20 6.65 0.49
N HIS A 353 16.23 7.22 -0.15
CA HIS A 353 17.23 6.48 -0.93
C HIS A 353 16.76 5.91 -2.27
N TYR A 354 15.56 6.27 -2.73
CA TYR A 354 15.04 5.78 -4.00
C TYR A 354 14.88 6.88 -5.04
N ASN A 355 14.84 6.49 -6.30
CA ASN A 355 14.33 7.38 -7.33
C ASN A 355 12.82 7.59 -7.14
N MET A 356 12.28 8.54 -7.88
CA MET A 356 10.85 8.82 -7.93
C MET A 356 10.22 7.98 -9.04
N GLY A 357 9.03 7.42 -8.85
CA GLY A 357 8.40 6.57 -9.86
C GLY A 357 6.87 6.55 -9.84
N PHE A 358 6.29 6.06 -10.92
CA PHE A 358 4.87 5.76 -11.06
C PHE A 358 4.67 4.57 -11.99
N ARG A 359 3.47 3.97 -11.98
CA ARG A 359 3.20 2.73 -12.73
C ARG A 359 1.96 2.81 -13.59
N PHE A 360 1.99 2.11 -14.73
CA PHE A 360 0.80 1.75 -15.48
C PHE A 360 0.54 0.25 -15.45
N TYR A 361 -0.72 -0.15 -15.32
CA TYR A 361 -1.17 -1.51 -15.54
C TYR A 361 -1.90 -1.61 -16.88
N THR A 362 -1.63 -2.67 -17.63
CA THR A 362 -2.50 -3.13 -18.72
C THR A 362 -3.42 -4.20 -18.17
N VAL A 363 -4.72 -3.97 -18.23
CA VAL A 363 -5.77 -4.83 -17.66
C VAL A 363 -6.65 -5.34 -18.80
N ASP A 364 -7.17 -6.56 -18.66
CA ASP A 364 -8.17 -7.11 -19.59
C ASP A 364 -9.41 -6.20 -19.65
N GLY A 365 -9.84 -5.85 -20.87
CA GLY A 365 -10.71 -4.70 -21.07
C GLY A 365 -12.21 -4.95 -20.91
N VAL A 366 -13.02 -4.03 -21.43
CA VAL A 366 -14.47 -4.06 -21.27
C VAL A 366 -15.14 -4.87 -22.38
N TYR A 367 -15.51 -6.10 -22.09
CA TYR A 367 -16.29 -6.97 -22.98
C TYR A 367 -16.94 -8.13 -22.20
N ASN A 368 -17.86 -8.84 -22.86
CA ASN A 368 -18.57 -9.95 -22.24
C ASN A 368 -17.61 -11.06 -21.79
N LYS A 369 -17.69 -11.45 -20.51
CA LYS A 369 -16.82 -12.43 -19.85
C LYS A 369 -15.33 -12.04 -19.82
N SER A 370 -15.02 -10.74 -19.80
CA SER A 370 -13.67 -10.26 -19.49
C SER A 370 -13.20 -10.78 -18.12
N SER A 371 -11.91 -11.08 -18.02
CA SER A 371 -11.30 -11.52 -16.77
C SER A 371 -10.98 -10.37 -15.83
N TYR A 372 -10.85 -9.15 -16.37
CA TYR A 372 -10.30 -7.95 -15.70
C TYR A 372 -8.97 -8.22 -14.97
N GLN A 373 -8.21 -9.24 -15.37
CA GLN A 373 -6.91 -9.56 -14.81
C GLN A 373 -5.85 -8.57 -15.31
N VAL A 374 -4.81 -8.36 -14.51
CA VAL A 374 -3.62 -7.64 -14.96
C VAL A 374 -2.88 -8.49 -16.00
N LEU A 375 -2.66 -7.91 -17.18
CA LEU A 375 -2.02 -8.55 -18.33
C LEU A 375 -0.54 -8.23 -18.43
N ASP A 376 -0.15 -7.02 -18.05
CA ASP A 376 1.24 -6.56 -17.90
C ASP A 376 1.26 -5.28 -17.03
N HIS A 377 2.43 -4.87 -16.55
CA HIS A 377 2.62 -3.53 -16.00
C HIS A 377 3.96 -2.95 -16.41
N GLU A 378 4.01 -1.61 -16.45
CA GLU A 378 5.23 -0.86 -16.74
C GLU A 378 5.46 0.22 -15.68
N THR A 379 6.71 0.34 -15.24
CA THR A 379 7.13 1.37 -14.30
C THR A 379 7.91 2.44 -15.06
N HIS A 380 7.66 3.70 -14.73
CA HIS A 380 8.43 4.86 -15.17
C HIS A 380 9.07 5.50 -13.96
N TYR A 381 10.28 6.02 -14.12
CA TYR A 381 11.05 6.58 -13.02
C TYR A 381 11.80 7.84 -13.47
N MET A 382 12.17 8.67 -12.49
CA MET A 382 13.05 9.80 -12.68
C MET A 382 14.36 9.53 -11.94
N ASN A 383 15.46 9.41 -12.68
CA ASN A 383 16.79 9.27 -12.10
C ASN A 383 17.22 10.59 -11.46
N LEU A 384 17.24 10.64 -10.12
CA LEU A 384 17.55 11.85 -9.36
C LEU A 384 19.00 12.31 -9.54
N THR A 385 19.95 11.37 -9.61
CA THR A 385 21.36 11.69 -9.89
C THR A 385 21.49 12.43 -11.21
N LYS A 386 20.85 11.89 -12.27
CA LYS A 386 20.85 12.48 -13.61
C LYS A 386 20.17 13.85 -13.60
N ALA A 387 18.98 13.95 -12.99
CA ALA A 387 18.23 15.20 -12.92
C ALA A 387 19.02 16.30 -12.18
N HIS A 388 19.73 15.94 -11.10
CA HIS A 388 20.60 16.86 -10.37
C HIS A 388 21.78 17.36 -11.21
N ILE A 389 22.47 16.45 -11.92
CA ILE A 389 23.65 16.79 -12.76
C ILE A 389 23.25 17.61 -13.98
N GLU A 390 22.16 17.22 -14.67
CA GLU A 390 21.73 17.86 -15.91
C GLU A 390 20.90 19.14 -15.67
N GLY A 391 20.37 19.32 -14.46
CA GLY A 391 19.52 20.47 -14.13
C GLY A 391 18.15 20.44 -14.81
N ASN A 392 17.66 19.26 -15.21
CA ASN A 392 16.35 19.05 -15.83
C ASN A 392 15.63 17.84 -15.22
N ILE A 393 14.32 17.74 -15.44
CA ILE A 393 13.53 16.55 -15.10
C ILE A 393 13.29 15.75 -16.38
N THR A 394 13.60 14.45 -16.34
CA THR A 394 13.25 13.49 -17.38
C THR A 394 12.65 12.24 -16.74
N TRP A 395 11.43 11.89 -17.13
CA TRP A 395 10.79 10.63 -16.77
C TRP A 395 11.08 9.59 -17.85
N GLU A 396 11.65 8.46 -17.45
CA GLU A 396 12.11 7.41 -18.35
C GLU A 396 11.31 6.12 -18.10
N PHE A 397 11.01 5.39 -19.18
CA PHE A 397 10.50 4.03 -19.06
C PHE A 397 11.58 3.17 -18.40
N GLU A 398 11.22 2.49 -17.31
CA GLU A 398 12.15 1.61 -16.60
C GLU A 398 12.06 0.18 -17.16
N TYR A 399 10.88 -0.43 -17.07
CA TYR A 399 10.66 -1.80 -17.54
C TYR A 399 9.16 -2.12 -17.75
N SER A 400 8.91 -3.19 -18.51
CA SER A 400 7.64 -3.94 -18.49
C SER A 400 7.90 -5.28 -17.80
N ALA A 401 7.02 -5.71 -16.90
CA ALA A 401 7.21 -6.91 -16.11
C ALA A 401 7.40 -8.16 -16.98
N LYS A 402 6.52 -8.34 -17.98
CA LYS A 402 6.64 -9.47 -18.91
C LYS A 402 7.93 -9.45 -19.70
N ALA A 403 8.32 -8.29 -20.24
CA ALA A 403 9.53 -8.17 -21.04
C ALA A 403 10.80 -8.38 -20.20
N ALA A 404 10.86 -7.80 -19.01
CA ALA A 404 12.03 -7.83 -18.14
C ALA A 404 12.32 -9.22 -17.59
N PHE A 405 11.28 -9.95 -17.19
CA PHE A 405 11.40 -11.25 -16.53
C PHE A 405 11.00 -12.44 -17.43
N ASN A 406 10.70 -12.17 -18.71
CA ASN A 406 10.24 -13.16 -19.68
C ASN A 406 9.02 -13.96 -19.17
N LEU A 407 8.07 -13.28 -18.52
CA LEU A 407 6.89 -13.92 -17.95
C LEU A 407 5.84 -14.19 -19.03
N PRO A 408 5.26 -15.41 -19.08
CA PRO A 408 4.21 -15.70 -20.05
C PRO A 408 2.90 -14.97 -19.73
N SER A 409 2.60 -14.79 -18.43
CA SER A 409 1.48 -14.00 -17.92
C SER A 409 1.86 -13.38 -16.57
N LEU A 410 0.97 -12.56 -16.02
CA LEU A 410 1.09 -12.04 -14.64
C LEU A 410 0.15 -12.75 -13.67
N TYR A 411 -0.30 -13.97 -13.98
CA TYR A 411 -1.09 -14.78 -13.07
C TYR A 411 -0.27 -15.26 -11.86
N PRO A 412 -0.91 -15.62 -10.73
CA PRO A 412 -0.20 -15.97 -9.50
C PRO A 412 0.90 -17.02 -9.65
N ARG A 413 0.67 -18.01 -10.52
CA ARG A 413 1.65 -19.06 -10.82
C ARG A 413 2.95 -18.53 -11.43
N ASP A 414 2.88 -17.54 -12.30
CA ASP A 414 4.07 -17.03 -12.98
C ASP A 414 4.91 -16.12 -12.07
N TRP A 415 4.27 -15.42 -11.13
CA TRP A 415 4.96 -14.71 -10.06
C TRP A 415 5.64 -15.67 -9.07
N ASP A 416 4.96 -16.73 -8.65
CA ASP A 416 5.57 -17.80 -7.84
C ASP A 416 6.77 -18.45 -8.56
N ASN A 417 6.62 -18.74 -9.86
CA ASN A 417 7.72 -19.24 -10.68
C ASN A 417 8.90 -18.26 -10.74
N LEU A 418 8.64 -16.95 -10.85
CA LEU A 418 9.69 -15.93 -10.81
C LEU A 418 10.44 -15.97 -9.48
N ILE A 419 9.74 -16.06 -8.34
CA ILE A 419 10.37 -16.22 -7.02
C ILE A 419 11.27 -17.46 -7.03
N ASN A 420 10.78 -18.60 -7.52
CA ASN A 420 11.54 -19.85 -7.60
C ASN A 420 12.78 -19.76 -8.51
N ILE A 421 12.72 -19.00 -9.60
CA ILE A 421 13.86 -18.69 -10.46
C ILE A 421 14.84 -17.80 -9.68
N MET A 422 14.35 -16.72 -9.08
CA MET A 422 15.17 -15.77 -8.33
C MET A 422 15.90 -16.45 -7.18
N LYS A 423 15.29 -17.43 -6.46
CA LYS A 423 15.95 -18.24 -5.41
C LYS A 423 17.28 -18.85 -5.89
N LYS A 424 17.34 -19.28 -7.16
CA LYS A 424 18.47 -20.03 -7.74
C LYS A 424 19.37 -19.20 -8.66
N ASN A 425 18.88 -18.10 -9.20
CA ASN A 425 19.58 -17.27 -10.18
C ASN A 425 19.81 -15.86 -9.64
N ASP A 426 21.05 -15.54 -9.28
CA ASP A 426 21.38 -14.23 -8.73
C ASP A 426 21.24 -13.10 -9.74
N THR A 427 21.54 -13.33 -11.03
CA THR A 427 21.38 -12.30 -12.06
C THR A 427 19.93 -11.82 -12.16
N VAL A 428 18.96 -12.74 -12.17
CA VAL A 428 17.53 -12.39 -12.24
C VAL A 428 17.09 -11.68 -10.96
N PHE A 429 17.58 -12.13 -9.80
CA PHE A 429 17.31 -11.45 -8.54
C PHE A 429 17.89 -10.04 -8.49
N GLN A 430 19.13 -9.82 -8.93
CA GLN A 430 19.71 -8.46 -8.95
C GLN A 430 18.98 -7.57 -9.95
N GLN A 431 18.48 -8.12 -11.06
CA GLN A 431 17.60 -7.40 -11.98
C GLN A 431 16.29 -7.00 -11.29
N PHE A 432 15.66 -7.91 -10.54
CA PHE A 432 14.48 -7.58 -9.74
C PHE A 432 14.77 -6.52 -8.68
N TYR A 433 15.86 -6.69 -7.92
CA TYR A 433 16.28 -5.75 -6.89
C TYR A 433 16.58 -4.35 -7.44
N ARG A 434 17.11 -4.27 -8.67
CA ARG A 434 17.26 -2.98 -9.35
C ARG A 434 15.91 -2.28 -9.53
N PHE A 435 14.87 -2.98 -10.00
CA PHE A 435 13.55 -2.37 -10.17
C PHE A 435 12.86 -2.12 -8.83
N TYR A 436 13.03 -3.02 -7.86
CA TYR A 436 12.55 -2.89 -6.49
C TYR A 436 12.92 -1.54 -5.86
N THR A 437 14.11 -1.02 -6.17
CA THR A 437 14.62 0.26 -5.68
C THR A 437 14.46 1.41 -6.68
N LYS A 438 13.63 1.24 -7.73
CA LYS A 438 13.43 2.19 -8.85
C LYS A 438 14.74 2.58 -9.55
N SER A 439 15.63 1.61 -9.78
CA SER A 439 16.96 1.81 -10.35
C SER A 439 17.81 2.85 -9.61
N ALA A 440 17.61 2.98 -8.30
CA ALA A 440 18.46 3.83 -7.46
C ALA A 440 19.88 3.27 -7.38
N ASP A 441 20.87 4.16 -7.22
CA ASP A 441 22.30 3.83 -7.15
C ASP A 441 22.67 3.20 -5.80
N LEU A 442 22.14 2.00 -5.53
CA LEU A 442 22.32 1.26 -4.28
C LEU A 442 23.24 0.06 -4.45
N ASN A 443 23.86 -0.36 -3.34
CA ASN A 443 24.69 -1.56 -3.32
C ASN A 443 23.84 -2.81 -3.63
N PRO A 444 24.43 -3.83 -4.30
CA PRO A 444 23.74 -5.09 -4.56
C PRO A 444 23.19 -5.74 -3.29
N CYS A 445 21.96 -6.25 -3.37
CA CYS A 445 21.31 -6.95 -2.26
C CYS A 445 21.78 -8.40 -2.21
N THR A 446 22.48 -8.79 -1.15
CA THR A 446 23.03 -10.14 -0.98
C THR A 446 22.79 -10.66 0.44
N GLY A 447 23.00 -11.97 0.66
CA GLY A 447 22.87 -12.60 1.98
C GLY A 447 21.48 -12.40 2.61
N ASP A 448 21.46 -11.75 3.77
CA ASP A 448 20.24 -11.50 4.55
C ASP A 448 19.24 -10.57 3.83
N CYS A 449 19.74 -9.58 3.07
CA CYS A 449 18.89 -8.69 2.28
C CYS A 449 18.08 -9.50 1.27
N ARG A 450 18.77 -10.37 0.52
CA ARG A 450 18.16 -11.22 -0.51
C ARG A 450 17.13 -12.17 0.08
N THR A 451 17.46 -12.80 1.21
CA THR A 451 16.57 -13.77 1.86
C THR A 451 15.33 -13.10 2.43
N SER A 452 15.48 -11.90 3.01
CA SER A 452 14.36 -11.13 3.56
C SER A 452 13.42 -10.66 2.46
N LEU A 453 13.96 -10.08 1.37
CA LEU A 453 13.18 -9.64 0.22
C LEU A 453 12.41 -10.80 -0.43
N LEU A 454 13.07 -11.94 -0.66
CA LEU A 454 12.40 -13.12 -1.22
C LEU A 454 11.29 -13.64 -0.30
N CYS A 455 11.46 -13.53 1.02
CA CYS A 455 10.43 -13.91 1.99
C CYS A 455 9.25 -12.94 1.98
N GLU A 456 9.50 -11.64 1.91
CA GLU A 456 8.46 -10.59 1.86
C GLU A 456 7.53 -10.79 0.66
N ILE A 457 8.08 -11.04 -0.54
CA ILE A 457 7.24 -11.22 -1.74
C ILE A 457 6.54 -12.60 -1.82
N HIS A 458 7.01 -13.57 -1.02
CA HIS A 458 6.48 -14.94 -0.96
C HIS A 458 5.38 -15.11 0.10
N THR A 459 4.90 -14.03 0.72
CA THR A 459 3.82 -14.08 1.71
C THR A 459 2.79 -12.97 1.55
N GLY A 460 1.53 -13.35 1.31
CA GLY A 460 0.38 -12.44 1.39
C GLY A 460 -0.20 -12.28 2.80
N ARG A 461 0.45 -12.83 3.85
CA ARG A 461 0.00 -12.68 5.25
C ARG A 461 1.13 -12.34 6.20
N SER A 462 0.83 -11.48 7.16
CA SER A 462 1.80 -10.99 8.14
C SER A 462 2.05 -12.01 9.26
N HIS A 463 3.20 -11.85 9.92
CA HIS A 463 3.61 -12.65 11.08
C HIS A 463 3.55 -14.18 10.87
N ASP A 464 3.76 -14.64 9.64
CA ASP A 464 3.86 -16.07 9.34
C ASP A 464 5.19 -16.41 8.66
N PRO A 465 6.17 -16.97 9.41
CA PRO A 465 7.43 -17.37 8.82
C PRO A 465 7.33 -18.70 8.03
N SER A 466 6.23 -19.47 8.14
CA SER A 466 6.14 -20.82 7.56
C SER A 466 6.24 -20.84 6.03
N LEU A 467 5.72 -19.79 5.38
CA LEU A 467 5.80 -19.58 3.93
C LEU A 467 7.24 -19.36 3.42
N CYS A 468 8.18 -19.02 4.30
CA CYS A 468 9.56 -18.74 3.92
C CYS A 468 10.53 -19.88 4.24
N THR A 469 10.05 -21.02 4.76
CA THR A 469 10.91 -22.11 5.24
C THR A 469 11.86 -22.67 4.18
N ASP A 470 11.40 -22.73 2.93
CA ASP A 470 12.19 -23.25 1.80
C ASP A 470 13.27 -22.28 1.28
N LEU A 471 13.30 -21.04 1.78
CA LEU A 471 14.33 -20.04 1.48
C LEU A 471 15.61 -20.25 2.30
N PHE A 472 15.53 -21.01 3.39
CA PHE A 472 16.64 -21.20 4.31
C PHE A 472 17.33 -22.55 4.10
N LYS A 473 18.66 -22.54 4.09
CA LYS A 473 19.47 -23.75 3.92
C LYS A 473 19.47 -24.64 5.16
N THR A 474 19.27 -24.03 6.34
CA THR A 474 19.25 -24.73 7.62
C THR A 474 18.13 -24.18 8.52
N GLU A 475 17.65 -25.02 9.42
CA GLU A 475 16.70 -24.62 10.47
C GLU A 475 17.29 -23.50 11.36
N GLU A 476 18.60 -23.51 11.60
CA GLU A 476 19.25 -22.47 12.40
C GLU A 476 19.19 -21.08 11.73
N ASP A 477 19.34 -21.02 10.40
CA ASP A 477 19.22 -19.78 9.63
C ASP A 477 17.78 -19.24 9.66
N PHE A 478 16.80 -20.15 9.59
CA PHE A 478 15.39 -19.82 9.72
C PHE A 478 15.06 -19.24 11.11
N GLN A 479 15.54 -19.88 12.18
CA GLN A 479 15.35 -19.39 13.55
C GLN A 479 16.07 -18.04 13.81
N LYS A 480 17.23 -17.80 13.18
CA LYS A 480 17.90 -16.49 13.21
C LYS A 480 17.07 -15.39 12.56
N MET A 481 16.37 -15.67 11.46
CA MET A 481 15.45 -14.71 10.84
C MET A 481 14.27 -14.39 11.79
N ILE A 482 13.62 -15.41 12.34
CA ILE A 482 12.46 -15.23 13.25
C ILE A 482 12.85 -14.40 14.49
N SER A 483 14.01 -14.70 15.08
CA SER A 483 14.49 -14.01 16.28
C SER A 483 14.93 -12.56 16.03
N ARG A 484 15.28 -12.19 14.79
CA ARG A 484 15.58 -10.79 14.42
C ARG A 484 14.32 -9.96 14.26
N LYS A 485 13.24 -10.53 13.66
CA LYS A 485 11.93 -9.86 13.56
C LYS A 485 11.30 -9.55 14.93
N THR A 486 11.66 -10.29 15.98
CA THR A 486 11.20 -10.04 17.36
C THR A 486 12.07 -9.06 18.16
N ARG A 487 13.30 -8.75 17.71
CA ARG A 487 14.24 -7.86 18.42
C ARG A 487 14.20 -6.39 17.97
N SER A 488 13.37 -6.04 17.00
CA SER A 488 13.23 -4.67 16.50
C SER A 488 12.08 -3.88 17.15
N CYS A 489 11.59 -4.30 18.32
CA CYS A 489 10.62 -3.57 19.14
C CYS A 489 11.33 -2.73 20.20
#